data_AF-A0A966QCJ2-F1
#
_entry.id   AF-A0A966QCJ2-F1
#
_cell.length_a   1.000
_cell.length_b   1.000
_cell.length_c   1.000
_cell.angle_alpha   90.00
_cell.angle_beta   90.00
_cell.angle_gamma   90.00
#
_symmetry.space_group_name_H-M   'P 1'
#
loop_
_entity.id
_entity.type
_entity.pdbx_description
1 polymer ?
#
loop_
_entity_poly.entity_id
_entity_poly.type
_entity_poly.pdbx_seq_one_letter_code
_entity_poly.pdbx_strand_id
1 'polypeptide(L)' 'THHNLNDRTVAALALRHQPVFGVQYHPEASPGPHDADHHFARFAAFMAERR' A
#
# COMPACT_ATOMS: atom_id res chain seq x y z
N THR A 1 -0.73 8.54 -3.79
CA THR A 1 -0.06 8.55 -2.48
C THR A 1 1.43 8.29 -2.62
N HIS A 2 1.87 7.52 -3.63
CA HIS A 2 3.28 7.34 -3.97
C HIS A 2 3.47 7.46 -5.48
N HIS A 3 4.66 7.90 -5.90
CA HIS A 3 5.10 7.91 -7.29
C HIS A 3 6.41 7.14 -7.40
N ASN A 4 6.64 6.48 -8.54
CA ASN A 4 7.94 5.92 -8.87
C ASN A 4 8.95 7.07 -9.05
N LEU A 5 10.12 6.96 -8.42
CA LEU A 5 11.13 8.02 -8.44
C LEU A 5 11.87 8.14 -9.77
N ASN A 6 11.93 7.05 -10.56
CA ASN A 6 12.66 7.03 -11.82
C ASN A 6 11.89 7.71 -12.95
N ASP A 7 10.57 7.49 -13.03
CA ASP A 7 9.75 7.87 -14.18
C ASP A 7 8.45 8.61 -13.83
N ARG A 8 8.23 8.88 -12.53
CA ARG A 8 7.06 9.61 -12.02
C ARG A 8 5.71 8.90 -12.23
N THR A 9 5.70 7.64 -12.65
CA THR A 9 4.47 6.84 -12.73
C THR A 9 3.81 6.68 -11.36
N VAL A 10 2.50 6.43 -11.35
CA VAL A 10 1.74 6.25 -10.10
C VAL A 10 2.12 4.92 -9.46
N ALA A 11 2.59 4.95 -8.21
CA ALA A 11 2.99 3.75 -7.47
C ALA A 11 1.99 3.34 -6.38
N ALA A 12 1.08 4.23 -5.97
CA ALA A 12 0.01 3.90 -5.02
C ALA A 12 -1.15 4.90 -5.08
N LEU A 13 -2.35 4.38 -4.79
CA LEU A 13 -3.61 5.11 -4.76
C LEU A 13 -4.33 4.85 -3.42
N ALA A 14 -5.15 5.82 -2.99
CA ALA A 14 -6.06 5.67 -1.86
C ALA A 14 -7.30 6.54 -2.08
N LEU A 15 -8.47 6.05 -1.68
CA LEU A 15 -9.69 6.85 -1.69
C LEU A 15 -9.69 7.84 -0.53
N ARG A 16 -10.23 9.05 -0.75
CA ARG A 16 -10.24 10.12 0.27
C ARG A 16 -11.20 9.89 1.42
N HIS A 17 -12.27 9.13 1.20
CA HIS A 17 -13.40 9.03 2.14
C HIS A 17 -13.80 7.57 2.42
N GLN A 18 -13.00 6.60 1.97
CA GLN A 18 -13.25 5.18 2.17
C GLN A 18 -11.94 4.47 2.51
N PRO A 19 -11.96 3.42 3.35
CA PRO A 19 -10.76 2.66 3.75
C PRO A 19 -10.31 1.71 2.61
N VAL A 20 -9.95 2.30 1.47
CA VAL A 20 -9.56 1.60 0.26
C VAL A 20 -8.25 2.20 -0.24
N PHE A 21 -7.27 1.33 -0.47
CA PHE A 21 -5.97 1.70 -1.03
C PHE A 21 -5.42 0.57 -1.90
N GLY A 22 -4.45 0.89 -2.73
CA GLY A 22 -3.72 -0.07 -3.55
C GLY A 22 -2.30 0.42 -3.85
N VAL A 23 -1.38 -0.52 -4.04
CA VAL A 23 0.01 -0.30 -4.40
C VAL A 23 0.35 -1.04 -5.69
N GLN A 24 1.27 -0.50 -6.48
CA GLN A 24 1.70 -1.09 -7.75
C GLN A 24 2.83 -2.12 -7.57
N TYR A 25 3.64 -1.97 -6.51
CA TYR A 25 4.73 -2.88 -6.17
C TYR A 25 4.25 -4.03 -5.29
N HIS A 26 5.14 -4.98 -5.06
CA HIS A 26 4.94 -6.16 -4.22
C HIS A 26 5.30 -5.85 -2.76
N PRO A 27 4.33 -5.52 -1.88
CA PRO A 27 4.61 -5.23 -0.48
C PRO A 27 5.08 -6.45 0.32
N GLU A 28 4.85 -7.66 -0.17
CA GLU A 28 5.29 -8.93 0.42
C GLU A 28 6.78 -9.22 0.22
N ALA A 29 7.43 -8.49 -0.71
CA ALA A 29 8.80 -8.73 -1.15
C ALA A 29 9.05 -10.21 -1.53
N SER A 30 10.22 -10.75 -1.17
CA SER A 30 10.63 -12.15 -1.38
C SER A 30 10.83 -12.58 -2.84
N PRO A 31 11.94 -12.17 -3.50
CA PRO A 31 13.06 -11.39 -2.95
C PRO A 31 12.78 -9.88 -2.94
N GLY A 32 13.48 -9.13 -2.09
CA GLY A 32 13.41 -7.67 -2.06
C GLY A 32 13.45 -7.09 -0.64
N PRO A 33 13.46 -5.75 -0.50
CA PRO A 33 13.41 -5.07 0.80
C PRO A 33 12.00 -5.10 1.41
N HIS A 34 11.94 -5.13 2.74
CA HIS A 34 10.70 -5.20 3.54
C HIS A 34 10.12 -3.81 3.92
N ASP A 35 10.52 -2.75 3.21
CA ASP A 35 10.11 -1.37 3.52
C ASP A 35 8.59 -1.16 3.40
N ALA A 36 7.92 -2.05 2.66
CA ALA A 36 6.49 -1.97 2.34
C ALA A 36 5.58 -2.84 3.23
N ASP A 37 6.11 -3.61 4.18
CA ASP A 37 5.35 -4.54 5.01
C ASP A 37 4.20 -3.88 5.81
N HIS A 38 4.34 -2.58 6.12
CA HIS A 38 3.35 -1.81 6.87
C HIS A 38 1.95 -1.76 6.20
N HIS A 39 1.86 -2.00 4.89
CA HIS A 39 0.57 -2.07 4.19
C HIS A 39 -0.32 -3.22 4.69
N PHE A 40 0.27 -4.34 5.13
CA PHE A 40 -0.48 -5.47 5.70
C PHE A 40 -1.10 -5.11 7.05
N ALA A 41 -0.34 -4.42 7.92
CA ALA A 41 -0.85 -3.93 9.19
C ALA A 41 -2.00 -2.92 8.98
N ARG A 42 -1.85 -2.02 8.01
CA ARG A 42 -2.91 -1.07 7.63
C ARG A 42 -4.16 -1.77 7.12
N PHE A 43 -4.02 -2.79 6.28
CA PHE A 43 -5.14 -3.59 5.81
C PHE A 43 -5.85 -4.32 6.96
N ALA A 44 -5.11 -4.94 7.87
CA ALA A 44 -5.67 -5.62 9.03
C ALA A 44 -6.46 -4.65 9.95
N ALA A 45 -5.97 -3.43 10.13
CA ALA A 45 -6.69 -2.39 10.88
C ALA A 45 -8.04 -2.05 10.24
N PHE A 46 -8.09 -1.87 8.91
CA PHE A 46 -9.34 -1.62 8.19
C PHE A 46 -10.35 -2.77 8.30
N MET A 47 -9.86 -4.02 8.37
CA MET A 47 -10.72 -5.19 8.60
C MET A 47 -11.25 -5.23 10.04
N ALA A 48 -10.43 -4.86 11.02
CA ALA A 48 -10.83 -4.83 12.44
C ALA A 48 -11.87 -3.75 12.73
N GLU A 49 -11.75 -2.56 12.14
CA GLU A 49 -12.73 -1.46 12.29
C GLU A 49 -14.11 -1.77 11.69
N ARG A 50 -14.19 -2.76 10.80
CA ARG A 50 -15.43 -3.17 10.12
C ARG A 50 -16.12 -4.37 10.77
N ARG A 51 -15.61 -4.85 11.91
CA ARG A 51 -16.17 -5.95 12.68
C ARG A 51 -17.04 -5.44 13.82
#